data_AF-A0A923X9Q3-F1
#
_entry.id   AF-A0A923X9Q3-F1
#
_cell.length_a   1.000
_cell.length_b   1.000
_cell.length_c   1.000
_cell.angle_alpha   90.00
_cell.angle_beta   90.00
_cell.angle_gamma   90.00
#
_symmetry.space_group_name_H-M   'P 1'
#
loop_
_entity.id
_entity.type
_entity.pdbx_description
1 polymer ?
#
loop_
_entity_poly.entity_id
_entity_poly.type
_entity_poly.pdbx_seq_one_letter_code
_entity_poly.pdbx_strand_id
1 'polypeptide(L)'
;MKKKISLIFGGRSAEHEVSVISAKNIFNAINTSLFDVQLLGISKEGTWYHFFSSEVFKKYPSLNDSELGAEIAVTLLSIAGKPYIYSLKDGSKQTVD
;
A
#
# COMPACT_ATOMS: atom_id res chain seq x y z
N MET A 1 21.29 6.40 -4.97
CA MET A 1 19.85 6.39 -5.28
C MET A 1 19.21 5.30 -4.44
N LYS A 2 18.10 5.56 -3.73
CA LYS A 2 17.41 4.52 -2.95
C LYS A 2 16.68 3.58 -3.90
N LYS A 3 16.64 2.29 -3.57
CA LYS A 3 15.82 1.32 -4.31
C LYS A 3 14.37 1.49 -3.86
N LYS A 4 13.45 1.73 -4.79
CA LYS A 4 12.03 1.74 -4.44
C LYS A 4 11.56 0.31 -4.23
N ILE A 5 10.65 0.14 -3.29
CA ILE A 5 9.94 -1.12 -3.08
C ILE A 5 8.49 -0.82 -2.71
N SER A 6 7.58 -1.67 -3.17
CA SER A 6 6.19 -1.65 -2.72
C SER A 6 5.96 -2.70 -1.64
N LEU A 7 5.53 -2.26 -0.46
CA LEU A 7 5.09 -3.13 0.63
C LEU A 7 3.56 -3.26 0.55
N ILE A 8 3.10 -4.44 0.12
CA ILE A 8 1.67 -4.77 -0.01
C ILE A 8 1.19 -5.48 1.26
N PHE A 9 0.03 -5.08 1.79
CA PHE A 9 -0.50 -5.64 3.04
C PHE A 9 -2.03 -5.53 3.14
N GLY A 10 -2.60 -6.15 4.19
CA GLY A 10 -4.04 -6.32 4.36
C GLY A 10 -4.59 -7.43 3.46
N GLY A 11 -5.65 -7.12 2.72
CA GLY A 11 -6.30 -8.02 1.76
C GLY A 11 -7.68 -8.50 2.23
N ARG A 12 -8.50 -8.96 1.27
CA ARG A 12 -9.77 -9.64 1.56
C ARG A 12 -9.50 -11.08 2.01
N SER A 13 -9.07 -11.22 3.27
CA SER A 13 -8.64 -12.46 3.90
C SER A 13 -9.00 -12.48 5.38
N ALA A 14 -9.16 -13.68 5.96
CA ALA A 14 -9.28 -13.86 7.41
C ALA A 14 -7.99 -13.47 8.16
N GLU A 15 -6.85 -13.40 7.47
CA GLU A 15 -5.55 -12.99 8.01
C GLU A 15 -5.25 -11.50 7.79
N HIS A 16 -6.26 -10.69 7.47
CA HIS A 16 -6.09 -9.27 7.15
C HIS A 16 -5.28 -8.51 8.22
N GLU A 17 -5.70 -8.58 9.48
CA GLU A 17 -5.03 -7.89 10.59
C GLU A 17 -3.62 -8.42 10.83
N VAL A 18 -3.42 -9.72 10.65
CA VAL A 18 -2.09 -10.36 10.75
C VAL A 18 -1.15 -9.82 9.65
N SER A 19 -1.68 -9.63 8.44
CA SER A 19 -0.96 -9.01 7.31
C SER A 19 -0.59 -7.54 7.61
N VAL A 20 -1.51 -6.76 8.17
CA VAL A 20 -1.25 -5.36 8.59
C VAL A 20 -0.16 -5.30 9.67
N ILE A 21 -0.22 -6.16 10.69
CA ILE A 21 0.79 -6.23 11.76
C ILE A 21 2.15 -6.66 11.21
N SER A 22 2.17 -7.63 10.30
CA SER A 22 3.40 -8.10 9.65
C SER A 22 4.06 -6.98 8.85
N ALA A 23 3.29 -6.22 8.09
CA ALA A 23 3.78 -5.08 7.32
C ALA A 23 4.32 -3.96 8.20
N LYS A 24 3.67 -3.67 9.34
CA LYS A 24 4.19 -2.74 10.34
C LYS A 24 5.59 -3.15 10.84
N ASN A 25 5.76 -4.43 11.15
CA ASN A 25 7.04 -4.95 11.63
C ASN A 25 8.13 -4.87 10.54
N ILE A 26 7.80 -5.23 9.29
CA ILE A 26 8.71 -5.10 8.15
C ILE A 26 9.10 -3.63 7.94
N PHE A 27 8.14 -2.72 7.94
CA PHE A 27 8.40 -1.28 7.77
C PHE A 27 9.29 -0.71 8.87
N ASN A 28 9.13 -1.16 10.12
CA ASN A 28 9.98 -0.71 11.22
C ASN A 28 11.41 -1.27 11.16
N ALA A 29 11.59 -2.46 10.59
CA ALA A 29 12.88 -3.13 10.50
C ALA A 29 13.68 -2.76 9.24
N ILE A 30 13.02 -2.24 8.20
CA ILE A 30 13.67 -2.00 6.92
C ILE A 30 14.64 -0.82 6.96
N ASN A 31 15.77 -0.98 6.28
CA ASN A 31 16.77 0.07 6.18
C ASN A 31 16.32 1.18 5.21
N THR A 32 15.73 2.24 5.76
CA THR A 32 15.24 3.41 5.00
C THR A 32 16.36 4.27 4.40
N SER A 33 17.63 4.03 4.73
CA SER A 33 18.76 4.65 4.01
C SER A 33 18.97 4.02 2.62
N LEU A 34 18.60 2.75 2.46
CA LEU A 34 18.75 1.98 1.22
C LEU A 34 17.45 1.93 0.41
N PHE A 35 16.30 1.90 1.10
CA PHE A 35 15.00 1.68 0.49
C PHE A 35 14.08 2.89 0.62
N ASP A 36 13.33 3.16 -0.45
CA ASP A 36 12.18 4.05 -0.48
C ASP A 36 10.91 3.20 -0.54
N VAL A 37 10.12 3.21 0.54
CA VAL A 37 9.06 2.21 0.74
C VAL A 37 7.69 2.81 0.45
N GLN A 38 7.03 2.29 -0.58
CA GLN A 38 5.64 2.63 -0.92
C GLN A 38 4.70 1.67 -0.18
N LEU A 39 3.70 2.23 0.52
CA LEU A 39 2.76 1.45 1.31
C LEU A 39 1.47 1.23 0.52
N LEU A 40 1.20 -0.01 0.13
CA LEU A 40 -0.01 -0.42 -0.60
C LEU A 40 -0.87 -1.32 0.29
N GLY A 41 -1.92 -0.74 0.85
CA GLY A 41 -2.88 -1.50 1.66
C GLY A 41 -4.07 -1.94 0.82
N ILE A 42 -4.53 -3.17 1.03
CA ILE A 42 -5.77 -3.68 0.44
C ILE A 42 -6.78 -3.81 1.59
N SER A 43 -7.96 -3.21 1.46
CA SER A 43 -9.01 -3.31 2.46
C SER A 43 -9.62 -4.71 2.56
N LYS A 44 -10.46 -4.91 3.57
CA LYS A 44 -11.26 -6.13 3.70
C LYS A 44 -12.26 -6.30 2.57
N GLU A 45 -12.70 -5.20 1.96
CA GLU A 45 -13.58 -5.22 0.79
C GLU A 45 -12.82 -5.49 -0.52
N GLY A 46 -11.50 -5.26 -0.51
CA GLY A 46 -10.60 -5.52 -1.64
C GLY A 46 -10.16 -4.28 -2.40
N THR A 47 -10.51 -3.08 -1.94
CA THR A 47 -10.06 -1.82 -2.51
C THR A 47 -8.60 -1.59 -2.17
N TRP A 48 -7.81 -1.16 -3.16
CA TRP A 48 -6.39 -0.86 -2.98
C TRP A 48 -6.21 0.62 -2.65
N TYR A 49 -5.31 0.90 -1.72
CA TYR A 49 -5.00 2.24 -1.24
C TYR A 49 -3.50 2.47 -1.20
N HIS A 50 -3.06 3.66 -1.61
CA HIS A 50 -1.66 4.08 -1.52
C HIS A 50 -1.48 5.07 -0.36
N PHE A 51 -0.70 4.67 0.63
CA PHE A 51 -0.44 5.48 1.83
C PHE A 51 0.93 6.15 1.74
N PHE A 52 0.98 7.42 2.14
CA PHE A 52 2.20 8.24 2.11
C PHE A 52 2.84 8.44 3.49
N SER A 53 2.28 7.80 4.53
CA SER A 53 2.71 7.93 5.92
C SER A 53 2.57 6.59 6.64
N SER A 54 3.54 6.29 7.51
CA SER A 54 3.51 5.11 8.40
C SER A 54 2.45 5.20 9.50
N GLU A 55 1.78 6.35 9.63
CA GLU A 55 0.62 6.54 10.51
C GLU A 55 -0.51 5.57 10.20
N VAL A 56 -0.58 5.01 8.98
CA VAL A 56 -1.53 3.94 8.63
C VAL A 56 -1.48 2.80 9.66
N PHE A 57 -0.29 2.38 10.09
CA PHE A 57 -0.10 1.28 11.04
C PHE A 57 -0.49 1.63 12.49
N LYS A 58 -0.72 2.91 12.80
CA LYS A 58 -1.23 3.37 14.10
C LYS A 58 -2.74 3.59 14.04
N LYS A 59 -3.21 4.19 12.95
CA LYS A 59 -4.59 4.62 12.78
C LYS A 59 -5.53 3.48 12.40
N TYR A 60 -5.04 2.52 11.62
CA TYR A 60 -5.87 1.47 11.04
C TYR A 60 -5.28 0.08 11.34
N PRO A 61 -5.71 -0.57 12.44
CA PRO A 61 -5.36 -1.98 12.69
C PRO A 61 -6.02 -2.93 11.68
N SER A 62 -7.12 -2.48 11.06
CA SER A 62 -7.80 -3.09 9.93
C SER A 62 -8.11 -1.98 8.92
N LEU A 63 -7.99 -2.28 7.63
CA LEU A 63 -8.34 -1.36 6.54
C LEU A 63 -9.76 -1.69 6.08
N ASN A 64 -10.69 -0.76 6.28
CA ASN A 64 -12.08 -0.87 5.82
C ASN A 64 -12.40 0.29 4.88
N ASP A 65 -13.13 0.03 3.80
CA ASP A 65 -13.48 1.06 2.82
C ASP A 65 -14.26 2.24 3.45
N SER A 66 -15.07 1.97 4.47
CA SER A 66 -15.86 3.00 5.18
C SER A 66 -15.00 4.04 5.89
N GLU A 67 -13.73 3.75 6.17
CA GLU A 67 -12.81 4.61 6.90
C GLU A 67 -11.76 5.27 6.00
N LEU A 68 -11.71 4.86 4.72
CA LEU A 68 -10.68 5.23 3.75
C LEU A 68 -11.32 5.92 2.54
N GLY A 69 -10.99 7.20 2.36
CA GLY A 69 -11.54 8.00 1.25
C GLY A 69 -11.05 7.54 -0.12
N ALA A 70 -11.89 7.68 -1.14
CA ALA A 70 -11.57 7.37 -2.54
C ALA A 70 -10.36 8.15 -3.09
N GLU A 71 -10.00 9.26 -2.44
CA GLU A 71 -8.88 10.14 -2.78
C GLU A 71 -7.52 9.44 -2.83
N ILE A 72 -7.35 8.37 -2.06
CA ILE A 72 -6.12 7.58 -1.97
C ILE A 72 -6.28 6.19 -2.59
N ALA A 73 -7.42 5.91 -3.23
CA ALA A 73 -7.68 4.64 -3.88
C ALA A 73 -6.86 4.53 -5.17
N VAL A 74 -6.29 3.35 -5.39
CA VAL A 74 -5.41 3.07 -6.52
C VAL A 74 -5.74 1.72 -7.17
N THR A 75 -5.14 1.45 -8.31
CA THR A 75 -5.07 0.10 -8.88
C THR A 75 -3.66 -0.20 -9.37
N LEU A 76 -3.26 -1.47 -9.33
CA LEU A 76 -2.00 -1.93 -9.91
C LEU A 76 -2.28 -2.46 -11.31
N LEU A 77 -1.69 -1.82 -12.33
CA LEU A 77 -1.85 -2.22 -13.73
C LEU A 77 -0.49 -2.44 -14.38
N SER A 78 -0.34 -3.56 -15.10
CA SER A 78 0.85 -3.83 -15.90
C SER A 78 0.63 -3.39 -17.34
N ILE A 79 1.53 -2.58 -17.87
CA ILE A 79 1.52 -2.13 -19.27
C ILE A 79 2.86 -2.48 -19.90
N ALA A 80 2.83 -3.26 -20.98
CA ALA A 80 4.03 -3.75 -21.66
C ALA A 80 5.03 -4.43 -20.68
N GLY A 81 4.51 -5.19 -19.71
CA GLY A 81 5.30 -5.90 -18.70
C GLY A 81 5.82 -5.03 -17.56
N LYS A 82 5.48 -3.73 -17.52
CA LYS A 82 5.89 -2.81 -16.46
C LYS A 82 4.73 -2.52 -15.50
N PRO A 83 4.88 -2.77 -14.20
CA PRO A 83 3.84 -2.47 -13.21
C PRO A 83 3.77 -0.97 -12.88
N TYR A 84 2.55 -0.46 -12.76
CA TYR A 84 2.25 0.90 -12.40
C TYR A 84 1.15 0.95 -11.33
N ILE A 85 1.31 1.83 -10.35
CA ILE A 85 0.22 2.24 -9.46
C ILE A 85 -0.51 3.39 -10.15
N TYR A 86 -1.81 3.23 -10.38
CA TYR A 86 -2.70 4.22 -10.95
C TYR A 86 -3.61 4.79 -9.89
N SER A 87 -3.63 6.11 -9.74
CA SER A 87 -4.60 6.85 -8.92
C SER A 87 -5.99 6.77 -9.56
N LEU A 88 -6.98 6.32 -8.79
CA LEU A 88 -8.37 6.30 -9.23
C LEU A 88 -9.04 7.68 -9.14
N LYS A 89 -8.41 8.62 -8.44
CA LYS A 89 -8.89 10.00 -8.30
C LYS A 89 -8.70 10.81 -9.59
N ASP A 90 -7.49 10.78 -10.14
CA ASP A 90 -7.06 11.70 -11.21
C ASP A 90 -6.38 11.00 -12.39
N GLY A 91 -6.26 9.67 -12.37
CA GLY A 91 -5.62 8.90 -13.42
C GLY A 91 -4.10 9.03 -13.48
N SER A 92 -3.48 9.74 -12.52
CA SER A 92 -2.03 9.82 -12.42
C SER A 92 -1.43 8.43 -12.18
N LYS A 93 -0.19 8.21 -12.65
CA LYS A 93 0.50 6.93 -12.51
C LYS A 93 1.93 7.10 -12.04
N GLN A 94 2.40 6.13 -11.28
CA GLN A 94 3.79 6.01 -10.83
C GLN A 94 4.27 4.58 -11.10
N THR A 95 5.57 4.42 -11.39
CA THR A 95 6.18 3.09 -11.56
C THR A 95 6.26 2.37 -10.22
N VAL A 96 6.15 1.05 -10.29
CA VAL A 96 6.57 0.15 -9.21
C VAL A 96 7.92 -0.41 -9.62
N ASP A 97 8.93 -0.22 -8.79
CA ASP A 97 10.30 -0.70 -9.04
C ASP A 97 10.67 -1.83 -8.06
#